data_AF-A0A0G1DXR0-F1
#
_entry.id   AF-A0A0G1DXR0-F1
#
_cell.length_a   1.000
_cell.length_b   1.000
_cell.length_c   1.000
_cell.angle_alpha   90.00
_cell.angle_beta   90.00
_cell.angle_gamma   90.00
#
_symmetry.space_group_name_H-M   'P 1'
#
loop_
_entity.id
_entity.type
_entity.pdbx_description
1 polymer ?
#
loop_
_entity_poly.entity_id
_entity_poly.type
_entity_poly.pdbx_seq_one_letter_code
_entity_poly.pdbx_strand_id
1 'polypeptide(L)'
;MINSTYVKHRSKNNLKKVLLNIKNKTGEQVKIIQTDGLTAYENIVKQNWGYDNHLRKYKVEHRVKTQSKNEGFNIWVERMHNSVRQQTTGFRGLHSSVESAYALMKGIEIFYNFVKPHEALKGKTPSELAIPSLKFQTPNRWLELIQLSEKQ
;
A
#
# COMPACT_ATOMS: atom_id res chain seq x y z
N MET A 1 3.90 0.58 2.48
CA MET A 1 2.56 0.84 1.93
C MET A 1 2.69 1.68 0.66
N ILE A 2 2.04 1.29 -0.45
CA ILE A 2 2.23 1.96 -1.76
C ILE A 2 1.10 2.94 -2.08
N ASN A 3 -0.12 2.65 -1.62
CA ASN A 3 -1.27 3.51 -1.83
C ASN A 3 -2.20 3.48 -0.62
N SER A 4 -2.57 4.66 -0.11
CA SER A 4 -3.48 4.87 1.02
C SER A 4 -4.77 5.62 0.66
N THR A 5 -5.15 5.67 -0.63
CA THR A 5 -6.37 6.39 -1.05
C THR A 5 -7.58 5.96 -0.22
N TYR A 6 -8.18 6.93 0.46
CA TYR A 6 -9.40 6.74 1.22
C TYR A 6 -10.62 7.04 0.34
N VAL A 7 -11.61 6.15 0.36
CA VAL A 7 -12.85 6.27 -0.43
C VAL A 7 -14.06 5.96 0.43
N LYS A 8 -15.16 6.70 0.23
CA LYS A 8 -16.39 6.55 1.01
C LYS A 8 -17.11 5.21 0.78
N HIS A 9 -17.01 4.66 -0.43
CA HIS A 9 -17.71 3.44 -0.82
C HIS A 9 -16.76 2.46 -1.52
N ARG A 10 -16.93 1.16 -1.22
CA ARG A 10 -16.23 0.06 -1.92
C ARG A 10 -16.96 -0.24 -3.23
N SER A 11 -16.60 0.46 -4.29
CA SER A 11 -17.12 0.23 -5.65
C SER A 11 -16.06 -0.39 -6.56
N LYS A 12 -16.49 -1.10 -7.61
CA LYS A 12 -15.57 -1.65 -8.64
C LYS A 12 -14.72 -0.53 -9.27
N ASN A 13 -15.33 0.64 -9.51
CA ASN A 13 -14.65 1.80 -10.08
C ASN A 13 -13.56 2.34 -9.13
N ASN A 14 -13.85 2.43 -7.83
CA ASN A 14 -12.86 2.87 -6.85
C ASN A 14 -11.71 1.87 -6.72
N LEU A 15 -12.03 0.57 -6.72
CA LEU A 15 -11.02 -0.48 -6.68
C LEU A 15 -10.11 -0.44 -7.92
N LYS A 16 -10.68 -0.19 -9.11
CA LYS A 16 -9.92 0.01 -10.36
C LYS A 16 -8.97 1.20 -10.26
N LYS A 17 -9.44 2.35 -9.75
CA LYS A 17 -8.61 3.55 -9.54
C LYS A 17 -7.44 3.27 -8.59
N VAL A 18 -7.70 2.59 -7.45
CA VAL A 18 -6.67 2.25 -6.47
C VAL A 18 -5.59 1.35 -7.07
N LEU A 19 -5.98 0.29 -7.79
CA LEU A 19 -5.04 -0.64 -8.42
C LEU A 19 -4.28 0.01 -9.58
N LEU A 20 -4.90 0.92 -10.34
CA LEU A 20 -4.23 1.67 -11.39
C LEU A 20 -3.15 2.59 -10.82
N ASN A 21 -3.44 3.28 -9.72
CA ASN A 21 -2.46 4.11 -9.02
C ASN A 21 -1.27 3.28 -8.49
N ILE A 22 -1.53 2.06 -8.01
CA ILE A 22 -0.47 1.14 -7.59
C ILE A 22 0.40 0.74 -8.80
N LYS A 23 -0.22 0.39 -9.92
CA LYS A 23 0.51 0.07 -11.16
C LYS A 23 1.41 1.23 -11.59
N ASN A 24 0.87 2.45 -11.62
CA ASN A 24 1.63 3.63 -12.04
C ASN A 24 2.83 3.91 -11.11
N LYS A 25 2.67 3.71 -9.80
CA LYS A 25 3.76 3.90 -8.82
C LYS A 25 4.83 2.80 -8.86
N THR A 26 4.45 1.57 -9.20
CA THR A 26 5.34 0.40 -9.15
C THR A 26 5.94 0.02 -10.50
N GLY A 27 5.38 0.54 -11.60
CA GLY A 27 5.79 0.18 -12.96
C GLY A 27 5.60 -1.31 -13.24
N GLU A 28 6.59 -1.92 -13.90
CA GLU A 28 6.57 -3.35 -14.28
C GLU A 28 7.23 -4.27 -13.25
N GLN A 29 7.55 -3.77 -12.05
CA GLN A 29 8.25 -4.54 -11.02
C GLN A 29 7.40 -5.63 -10.36
N VAL A 30 6.08 -5.47 -10.39
CA VAL A 30 5.13 -6.38 -9.73
C VAL A 30 5.00 -7.66 -10.57
N LYS A 31 5.38 -8.80 -10.00
CA LYS A 31 5.24 -10.13 -10.65
C LYS A 31 4.04 -10.92 -10.14
N ILE A 32 3.68 -10.71 -8.87
CA ILE A 32 2.64 -11.45 -8.17
C ILE A 32 1.73 -10.45 -7.45
N ILE A 33 0.43 -10.59 -7.62
CA ILE A 33 -0.59 -9.89 -6.83
C ILE A 33 -1.35 -10.93 -6.02
N GLN A 34 -1.49 -10.68 -4.71
CA GLN A 34 -2.26 -11.55 -3.83
C GLN A 34 -3.47 -10.79 -3.25
N THR A 35 -4.67 -11.35 -3.37
CA THR A 35 -5.91 -10.73 -2.85
C THR A 35 -6.77 -11.72 -2.07
N ASP A 36 -7.81 -11.18 -1.42
CA ASP A 36 -8.91 -12.00 -0.88
C ASP A 36 -9.74 -12.64 -2.02
N GLY A 37 -10.73 -13.45 -1.62
CA GLY A 37 -11.64 -14.15 -2.51
C GLY A 37 -12.72 -13.29 -3.20
N LEU A 38 -12.69 -11.95 -3.09
CA LEU A 38 -13.68 -11.12 -3.76
C LEU A 38 -13.48 -11.16 -5.28
N THR A 39 -14.49 -11.66 -6.00
CA THR A 39 -14.47 -11.86 -7.46
C THR A 39 -14.16 -10.58 -8.26
N ALA A 40 -14.41 -9.40 -7.69
CA ALA A 40 -14.09 -8.13 -8.32
C ALA A 40 -12.57 -7.95 -8.57
N TYR A 41 -11.71 -8.51 -7.71
CA TYR A 41 -10.25 -8.36 -7.87
C TYR A 41 -9.74 -9.03 -9.13
N GLU A 42 -10.21 -10.24 -9.45
CA GLU A 42 -9.74 -11.01 -10.60
C GLU A 42 -9.92 -10.23 -11.91
N ASN A 43 -11.12 -9.69 -12.12
CA ASN A 43 -11.43 -8.91 -13.31
C ASN A 43 -10.60 -7.62 -13.38
N ILE A 44 -10.40 -6.92 -12.27
CA ILE A 44 -9.68 -5.64 -12.25
C ILE A 44 -8.17 -5.84 -12.41
N VAL A 45 -7.60 -6.88 -11.80
CA VAL A 45 -6.17 -7.23 -11.98
C VAL A 45 -5.89 -7.57 -13.44
N LYS A 46 -6.73 -8.41 -14.06
CA LYS A 46 -6.65 -8.72 -15.50
C LYS A 46 -6.75 -7.47 -16.36
N GLN A 47 -7.67 -6.56 -16.07
CA GLN A 47 -7.81 -5.30 -16.81
C GLN A 47 -6.59 -4.38 -16.67
N ASN A 48 -6.01 -4.27 -15.46
CA ASN A 48 -4.95 -3.31 -15.20
C ASN A 48 -3.58 -3.81 -15.69
N TRP A 49 -3.22 -5.07 -15.48
CA TRP A 49 -1.91 -5.60 -15.90
C TRP A 49 -1.93 -6.29 -17.26
N GLY A 50 -3.10 -6.70 -17.74
CA GLY A 50 -3.29 -7.18 -19.10
C GLY A 50 -2.64 -8.54 -19.39
N TYR A 51 -3.00 -9.06 -20.56
CA TYR A 51 -2.32 -10.19 -21.17
C TYR A 51 -1.25 -9.67 -22.12
N ASP A 52 -0.05 -10.22 -22.04
CA ASP A 52 1.03 -9.93 -22.96
C ASP A 52 0.90 -10.84 -24.19
N ASN A 53 0.51 -10.26 -25.32
CA ASN A 53 0.31 -11.00 -26.57
C ASN A 53 1.61 -11.59 -27.13
N HIS A 54 2.76 -10.97 -26.85
CA HIS A 54 4.05 -11.43 -27.34
C HIS A 54 4.54 -12.62 -26.52
N LEU A 55 4.48 -12.53 -25.19
CA LEU A 55 4.89 -13.60 -24.28
C LEU A 55 3.81 -14.67 -24.06
N ARG A 56 2.62 -14.47 -24.65
CA ARG A 56 1.42 -15.31 -24.48
C ARG A 56 1.11 -15.65 -23.01
N LYS A 57 1.30 -14.67 -22.11
CA LYS A 57 1.06 -14.84 -20.68
C LYS A 57 0.57 -13.54 -20.03
N TYR A 58 -0.11 -13.66 -18.89
CA TYR A 58 -0.40 -12.50 -18.06
C TYR A 58 0.91 -11.90 -17.53
N LYS A 59 1.02 -10.57 -17.55
CA LYS A 59 2.20 -9.87 -17.01
C LYS A 59 2.40 -10.11 -15.51
N VAL A 60 1.32 -10.46 -14.81
CA VAL A 60 1.28 -10.67 -13.37
C VAL A 60 0.51 -11.94 -13.04
N GLU A 61 1.04 -12.72 -12.10
CA GLU A 61 0.35 -13.85 -11.50
C GLU A 61 -0.61 -13.37 -10.39
N HIS A 62 -1.90 -13.62 -10.55
CA HIS A 62 -2.89 -13.29 -9.52
C HIS A 62 -3.17 -14.50 -8.63
N ARG A 63 -2.76 -14.42 -7.36
CA ARG A 63 -3.02 -15.43 -6.33
C ARG A 63 -4.19 -15.00 -5.46
N VAL A 64 -5.30 -15.70 -5.56
CA VAL A 64 -6.42 -15.52 -4.65
C VAL A 64 -6.18 -16.40 -3.43
N LYS A 65 -6.09 -15.81 -2.23
CA LYS A 65 -6.04 -16.56 -0.99
C LYS A 65 -7.38 -16.51 -0.29
N THR A 66 -7.98 -17.67 -0.07
CA THR A 66 -9.28 -17.77 0.63
C THR A 66 -9.15 -18.66 1.85
N GLN A 67 -9.68 -18.19 2.99
CA GLN A 67 -9.69 -18.98 4.23
C GLN A 67 -10.42 -20.32 4.05
N SER A 68 -11.50 -20.34 3.26
CA SER A 68 -12.29 -21.54 2.94
C SER A 68 -11.49 -22.65 2.24
N LYS A 69 -10.32 -22.34 1.67
CA LYS A 69 -9.45 -23.32 0.99
C LYS A 69 -8.27 -23.78 1.84
N ASN A 70 -8.20 -23.39 3.12
CA ASN A 70 -7.08 -23.65 4.03
C ASN A 70 -5.71 -23.15 3.53
N GLU A 71 -5.67 -22.16 2.63
CA GLU A 71 -4.45 -21.61 2.00
C GLU A 71 -3.63 -20.66 2.94
N GLY A 72 -4.07 -20.54 4.19
CA GLY A 72 -3.51 -19.64 5.21
C GLY A 72 -3.91 -18.17 5.05
N PHE A 73 -3.61 -17.36 6.07
CA PHE A 73 -3.91 -15.93 6.07
C PHE A 73 -2.88 -15.11 5.28
N ASN A 74 -3.29 -13.92 4.83
CA ASN A 74 -2.37 -12.92 4.30
C ASN A 74 -1.68 -12.16 5.44
N ILE A 75 -0.76 -12.84 6.15
CA ILE A 75 -0.13 -12.37 7.39
C ILE A 75 0.46 -10.95 7.25
N TRP A 76 1.09 -10.65 6.12
CA TRP A 76 1.71 -9.34 5.86
C TRP A 76 0.68 -8.22 5.76
N VAL A 77 -0.40 -8.45 5.03
CA VAL A 77 -1.49 -7.48 4.89
C VAL A 77 -2.23 -7.29 6.20
N GLU A 78 -2.50 -8.38 6.95
CA GLU A 78 -3.15 -8.28 8.26
C GLU A 78 -2.28 -7.52 9.28
N ARG A 79 -0.97 -7.76 9.30
CA ARG A 79 -0.04 -7.00 10.16
C ARG A 79 -0.03 -5.50 9.80
N MET A 80 -0.04 -5.19 8.50
CA MET A 80 -0.14 -3.81 8.03
C MET A 80 -1.46 -3.18 8.47
N HIS A 81 -2.59 -3.86 8.28
CA HIS A 81 -3.91 -3.39 8.72
C HIS A 81 -3.99 -3.18 10.22
N ASN A 82 -3.42 -4.07 11.03
CA ASN A 82 -3.36 -3.89 12.48
C ASN A 82 -2.55 -2.65 12.88
N SER A 83 -1.44 -2.37 12.19
CA SER A 83 -0.66 -1.14 12.42
C SER A 83 -1.47 0.13 12.11
N VAL A 84 -2.27 0.11 11.04
CA VAL A 84 -3.16 1.22 10.68
C VAL A 84 -4.27 1.37 11.73
N ARG A 85 -4.96 0.26 12.07
CA ARG A 85 -6.04 0.25 13.07
C ARG A 85 -5.56 0.85 14.38
N GLN A 86 -4.43 0.36 14.92
CA GLN A 86 -3.87 0.84 16.19
C GLN A 86 -3.62 2.35 16.20
N GLN A 87 -3.12 2.92 15.09
CA GLN A 87 -2.93 4.37 14.98
C GLN A 87 -4.26 5.11 14.90
N THR A 88 -5.21 4.58 14.12
CA THR A 88 -6.53 5.20 13.92
C THR A 88 -7.48 5.01 15.11
N THR A 89 -7.23 4.08 16.04
CA THR A 89 -8.11 3.83 17.19
C THR A 89 -8.32 5.09 18.04
N GLY A 90 -7.31 5.95 18.14
CA GLY A 90 -7.41 7.23 18.86
C GLY A 90 -8.05 8.37 18.06
N PHE A 91 -8.25 8.21 16.74
CA PHE A 91 -8.72 9.27 15.86
C PHE A 91 -10.25 9.33 15.88
N ARG A 92 -10.81 10.17 16.73
CA ARG A 92 -12.25 10.50 16.70
C ARG A 92 -12.57 11.27 15.42
N GLY A 93 -13.68 10.96 14.76
CA GLY A 93 -14.15 11.73 13.59
C GLY A 93 -13.44 11.43 12.26
N LEU A 94 -12.75 10.28 12.12
CA LEU A 94 -12.18 9.84 10.84
C LEU A 94 -13.22 9.75 9.70
N HIS A 95 -14.51 9.73 10.04
CA HIS A 95 -15.62 9.65 9.08
C HIS A 95 -16.26 11.01 8.76
N SER A 96 -15.83 12.10 9.40
CA SER A 96 -16.50 13.40 9.31
C SER A 96 -16.25 14.12 7.98
N SER A 97 -15.03 14.04 7.42
CA SER A 97 -14.72 14.54 6.08
C SER A 97 -13.75 13.60 5.35
N VAL A 98 -13.92 13.48 4.03
CA VAL A 98 -13.07 12.63 3.20
C VAL A 98 -11.68 13.24 3.07
N GLU A 99 -11.55 14.57 3.01
CA GLU A 99 -10.23 15.22 2.95
C GLU A 99 -9.41 14.95 4.22
N SER A 100 -9.99 15.12 5.41
CA SER A 100 -9.25 14.90 6.66
C SER A 100 -8.86 13.43 6.83
N ALA A 101 -9.76 12.50 6.49
CA ALA A 101 -9.44 11.08 6.49
C ALA A 101 -8.31 10.75 5.53
N TYR A 102 -8.33 11.34 4.33
CA TYR A 102 -7.27 11.17 3.34
C TYR A 102 -5.92 11.73 3.83
N ALA A 103 -5.90 12.93 4.42
CA ALA A 103 -4.70 13.53 4.99
C ALA A 103 -4.10 12.68 6.11
N LEU A 104 -4.94 12.17 7.03
CA LEU A 104 -4.50 11.25 8.08
C LEU A 104 -3.94 9.96 7.49
N MET A 105 -4.62 9.37 6.50
CA MET A 105 -4.12 8.15 5.85
C MET A 105 -2.81 8.37 5.10
N LYS A 106 -2.58 9.57 4.57
CA LYS A 106 -1.29 9.96 3.99
C LYS A 106 -0.21 10.12 5.05
N GLY A 107 -0.53 10.72 6.19
CA GLY A 107 0.36 10.76 7.35
C GLY A 107 0.79 9.35 7.80
N ILE A 108 -0.16 8.41 7.89
CA ILE A 108 0.12 7.01 8.23
C ILE A 108 0.99 6.32 7.15
N GLU A 109 0.76 6.61 5.85
CA GLU A 109 1.61 6.12 4.76
C GLU A 109 3.07 6.55 4.92
N ILE A 110 3.27 7.84 5.19
CA ILE A 110 4.61 8.42 5.38
C ILE A 110 5.25 7.83 6.63
N PHE A 111 4.53 7.81 7.75
CA PHE A 111 5.03 7.24 8.99
C PHE A 111 5.44 5.78 8.83
N TYR A 112 4.61 4.95 8.18
CA TYR A 112 4.89 3.54 7.96
C TYR A 112 6.14 3.31 7.10
N ASN A 113 6.32 4.13 6.04
CA ASN A 113 7.39 3.94 5.07
C ASN A 113 8.73 4.56 5.48
N PHE A 114 8.70 5.74 6.10
CA PHE A 114 9.91 6.55 6.33
C PHE A 114 10.32 6.61 7.80
N VAL A 115 9.39 6.48 8.74
CA VAL A 115 9.66 6.75 10.16
C VAL A 115 9.71 5.48 11.02
N LYS A 116 8.70 4.60 10.89
CA LYS A 116 8.53 3.43 11.75
C LYS A 116 9.52 2.31 11.35
N PRO A 117 10.41 1.85 12.25
CA PRO A 117 11.22 0.65 12.01
C PRO A 117 10.35 -0.62 12.06
N HIS A 118 10.69 -1.62 11.25
CA HIS A 118 9.97 -2.89 11.20
C HIS A 118 10.88 -4.05 11.56
N GLU A 119 10.42 -4.91 12.48
CA GLU A 119 11.17 -6.11 12.90
C GLU A 119 11.43 -7.06 11.72
N ALA A 120 10.45 -7.23 10.83
CA ALA A 120 10.59 -8.05 9.63
C ALA A 120 11.70 -7.54 8.69
N LEU A 121 12.11 -6.28 8.84
CA LEU A 121 13.16 -5.63 8.06
C LEU A 121 14.43 -5.41 8.90
N LYS A 122 14.62 -6.19 9.98
CA LYS A 122 15.77 -6.08 10.90
C LYS A 122 15.92 -4.67 11.50
N GLY A 123 14.81 -4.04 11.85
CA GLY A 123 14.78 -2.70 12.45
C GLY A 123 14.88 -1.55 11.43
N LYS A 124 14.89 -1.83 10.13
CA LYS A 124 14.90 -0.81 9.08
C LYS A 124 13.50 -0.33 8.69
N THR A 125 13.42 0.82 8.05
CA THR A 125 12.19 1.31 7.42
C THR A 125 12.09 0.85 5.96
N PRO A 126 10.88 0.75 5.37
CA PRO A 126 10.72 0.42 3.96
C PRO A 126 11.49 1.37 3.03
N SER A 127 11.56 2.66 3.35
CA SER A 127 12.29 3.65 2.56
C SER A 127 13.79 3.38 2.52
N GLU A 128 14.40 2.92 3.61
CA GLU A 128 15.84 2.63 3.67
C GLU A 128 16.23 1.44 2.78
N LEU A 129 15.31 0.49 2.57
CA LEU A 129 15.53 -0.62 1.65
C LEU A 129 15.27 -0.22 0.20
N ALA A 130 14.22 0.56 -0.05
CA ALA A 130 13.82 0.95 -1.38
C ALA A 130 14.70 2.05 -1.99
N ILE A 131 15.23 2.95 -1.15
CA ILE A 131 16.00 4.13 -1.56
C ILE A 131 17.27 4.23 -0.72
N PRO A 132 18.33 3.43 -1.03
CA PRO A 132 19.56 3.43 -0.24
C PRO A 132 20.32 4.76 -0.22
N SER A 133 20.05 5.64 -1.19
CA SER A 133 20.61 7.00 -1.27
C SER A 133 19.95 7.98 -0.29
N LEU A 134 18.71 7.71 0.13
CA LEU A 134 18.00 8.55 1.09
C LEU A 134 18.47 8.20 2.50
N LYS A 135 19.36 9.03 3.06
CA LYS A 135 19.89 8.87 4.41
C LYS A 135 19.38 10.00 5.30
N PHE A 136 18.77 9.61 6.40
CA PHE A 136 18.41 10.54 7.47
C PHE A 136 19.62 10.82 8.35
N GLN A 137 19.90 12.09 8.61
CA GLN A 137 21.06 12.52 9.38
C GLN A 137 20.77 12.61 10.88
N THR A 138 19.51 12.83 11.23
CA THR A 138 19.02 13.07 12.58
C THR A 138 17.99 12.00 12.98
N PRO A 139 17.77 11.80 14.28
CA PRO A 139 16.68 10.96 14.77
C PRO A 139 15.29 11.50 14.41
N ASN A 140 15.15 12.81 14.18
CA ASN A 140 13.86 13.44 13.87
C ASN A 140 13.55 13.37 12.37
N ARG A 141 13.10 12.19 11.95
CA ARG A 141 12.76 11.92 10.55
C ARG A 141 11.66 12.82 10.00
N TRP A 142 10.72 13.29 10.82
CA TRP A 142 9.67 14.19 10.36
C TRP A 142 10.21 15.54 9.94
N LEU A 143 11.09 16.13 10.76
CA LEU A 143 11.71 17.41 10.44
C LEU A 143 12.50 17.34 9.13
N GLU A 144 13.30 16.29 8.96
CA GLU A 144 14.08 16.11 7.72
C GLU A 144 13.19 15.91 6.49
N LEU A 145 12.09 15.15 6.60
CA LEU A 145 11.14 15.00 5.49
C LEU A 145 10.52 16.34 5.09
N ILE A 146 10.18 17.19 6.07
CA ILE A 146 9.65 18.54 5.81
C ILE A 146 10.72 19.40 5.11
N GLN A 147 11.94 19.43 5.64
CA GLN A 147 13.05 20.19 5.05
C GLN A 147 13.40 19.71 3.63
N LEU A 148 13.31 18.40 3.36
CA LEU A 148 13.50 17.85 2.01
C LEU A 148 12.38 18.27 1.05
N SER A 149 11.16 18.43 1.55
CA SER A 149 10.02 18.88 0.73
C SER A 149 10.08 20.37 0.39
N GLU A 150 10.67 21.20 1.26
CA GLU A 150 10.85 22.65 1.04
C GLU A 150 11.99 22.99 0.08
N LYS A 151 12.95 22.07 -0.10
CA LYS A 151 14.11 22.25 -0.99
C LYS A 151 13.82 21.91 -2.46
N GLN A 152 12.62 21.45 -2.79
CA GLN A 152 12.16 21.18 -4.16
C GLN A 152 11.56 22.43 -4.80
#